data_AF-A0A2V8NEN9-F1
#
_entry.id   AF-A0A2V8NEN9-F1
#
_cell.length_a   1.000
_cell.length_b   1.000
_cell.length_c   1.000
_cell.angle_alpha   90.00
_cell.angle_beta   90.00
_cell.angle_gamma   90.00
#
_symmetry.space_group_name_H-M   'P 1'
#
loop_
_entity.id
_entity.type
_entity.pdbx_description
1 polymer ?
#
loop_
_entity_poly.entity_id
_entity_poly.type
_entity_poly.pdbx_seq_one_letter_code
_entity_poly.pdbx_strand_id
1 'polypeptide(L)' 'MRENTLLQFRAEFYNLFNRANFGVPVTNLFDRFGNRVPNAGEITSTRTPARQIQLALKLVF' A
#
# COMPACT_ATOMS: atom_id res chain seq x y z
N MET A 1 -34.75 12.33 -31.04
CA MET A 1 -34.01 12.75 -29.82
C MET A 1 -32.67 12.03 -29.86
N ARG A 2 -31.54 12.74 -29.76
CA ARG A 2 -30.21 12.11 -29.63
C ARG A 2 -29.89 11.99 -28.15
N GLU A 3 -29.58 10.77 -27.72
CA GLU A 3 -29.10 10.49 -26.37
C GLU A 3 -27.62 10.89 -26.29
N ASN A 4 -27.24 11.71 -25.31
CA ASN A 4 -25.88 12.18 -25.13
C ASN A 4 -25.18 11.29 -24.10
N THR A 5 -24.55 10.22 -24.58
CA THR A 5 -23.74 9.36 -23.73
C THR A 5 -22.32 9.92 -23.58
N LEU A 6 -21.83 10.05 -22.34
CA LEU A 6 -20.47 10.48 -22.02
C LEU A 6 -19.71 9.36 -21.30
N LEU A 7 -18.55 9.00 -21.84
CA LEU A 7 -17.62 8.05 -21.21
C LEU A 7 -16.45 8.81 -20.57
N GLN A 8 -16.20 8.54 -19.28
CA GLN A 8 -15.06 9.10 -18.54
C GLN A 8 -14.15 7.98 -18.06
N PHE A 9 -12.85 8.12 -18.33
CA PHE A 9 -11.80 7.24 -17.84
C PHE A 9 -10.93 7.98 -16.83
N ARG A 10 -10.55 7.31 -15.75
CA ARG A 10 -9.63 7.84 -14.73
C ARG A 10 -8.55 6.82 -14.41
N ALA A 11 -7.31 7.30 -14.32
CA ALA A 11 -6.17 6.54 -13.81
C ALA A 11 -5.55 7.29 -12.64
N GLU A 12 -5.31 6.60 -11.53
CA GLU A 12 -4.70 7.12 -10.33
C GLU A 12 -3.47 6.29 -9.97
N PHE A 13 -2.35 6.96 -9.70
CA PHE A 13 -1.08 6.35 -9.37
C PHE A 13 -0.65 6.78 -7.98
N TYR A 14 -0.62 5.84 -7.05
CA TYR A 14 -0.17 6.05 -5.68
C TYR A 14 1.22 5.46 -5.52
N ASN A 15 2.10 6.18 -4.80
CA ASN A 15 3.52 5.84 -4.68
C ASN A 15 4.18 5.64 -6.07
N LEU A 16 4.11 6.67 -6.93
CA LEU A 16 4.55 6.61 -8.32
C LEU A 16 5.98 6.10 -8.50
N PHE A 17 6.90 6.45 -7.60
CA PHE A 17 8.30 6.01 -7.65
C PHE A 17 8.58 4.72 -6.87
N ASN A 18 7.57 4.11 -6.26
CA ASN A 18 7.70 2.92 -5.41
C ASN A 18 8.73 3.11 -4.27
N ARG A 19 8.70 4.27 -3.60
CA ARG A 19 9.55 4.53 -2.43
C ARG A 19 9.08 3.65 -1.27
N ALA A 20 10.02 2.87 -0.73
CA ALA A 20 9.81 2.14 0.51
C ALA A 20 9.98 3.10 1.71
N ASN A 21 8.98 3.15 2.58
CA ASN A 21 9.08 3.79 3.89
C ASN A 21 9.14 2.68 4.94
N PHE A 22 10.32 2.39 5.47
CA PHE A 22 10.54 1.26 6.36
C PHE A 22 9.76 1.40 7.68
N GLY A 23 9.29 0.26 8.19
CA GLY A 23 8.68 0.10 9.49
C GLY A 23 9.66 0.36 10.64
N VAL A 24 9.16 0.23 11.86
CA VAL A 24 10.05 0.12 13.02
C VAL A 24 10.62 -1.30 13.09
N PRO A 25 11.85 -1.48 13.59
CA PRO A 25 12.38 -2.82 13.86
C PRO A 25 11.54 -3.58 14.88
N VAL A 26 11.68 -4.90 14.93
CA VAL A 26 11.12 -5.72 16.01
C VAL A 26 11.78 -5.31 17.33
N THR A 27 10.98 -4.76 18.24
CA THR A 27 11.46 -4.21 19.53
C THR A 27 11.48 -5.24 20.66
N ASN A 28 10.76 -6.36 20.52
CA ASN A 28 10.75 -7.40 21.53
C ASN A 28 12.07 -8.16 21.52
N LEU A 29 12.80 -8.10 22.63
CA LEU A 29 14.06 -8.84 22.81
C LEU A 29 13.79 -10.29 23.27
N PHE A 30 12.71 -10.49 24.02
CA PHE A 30 12.32 -11.78 24.58
C PHE A 30 10.84 -12.06 24.32
N ASP A 31 10.49 -13.34 24.16
CA ASP A 31 9.12 -13.81 24.07
C ASP A 31 8.46 -13.96 25.45
N ARG A 32 7.20 -14.38 25.49
CA ARG A 32 6.46 -14.57 26.75
C ARG A 32 7.01 -15.67 27.66
N PHE A 33 7.91 -16.51 27.16
CA PHE A 33 8.53 -17.61 27.89
C PHE A 33 9.98 -17.29 28.32
N GLY A 34 10.47 -16.09 27.99
CA GLY A 34 11.83 -15.65 28.31
C GLY A 34 12.88 -16.06 27.28
N ASN A 35 12.49 -16.67 26.14
CA ASN A 35 13.44 -16.99 25.07
C ASN A 35 13.76 -15.74 24.27
N ARG A 36 14.98 -15.66 23.71
CA ARG A 36 15.38 -14.57 22.81
C ARG A 36 14.58 -14.65 21.51
N VAL A 37 14.10 -13.50 21.05
CA VAL A 37 13.42 -13.36 19.77
C VAL A 37 14.47 -13.30 18.65
N PRO A 38 14.48 -14.23 17.67
CA PRO A 38 15.56 -14.31 16.67
C PRO A 38 15.68 -13.08 15.77
N ASN A 39 14.57 -12.39 15.50
CA ASN A 39 14.52 -11.23 14.61
C ASN A 39 14.48 -9.88 15.34
N ALA A 40 14.86 -9.85 16.63
CA ALA A 40 14.98 -8.60 17.36
C ALA A 40 15.91 -7.62 16.62
N GLY A 41 15.44 -6.38 16.40
CA GLY A 41 16.17 -5.37 15.63
C GLY A 41 16.06 -5.48 14.10
N GLU A 42 15.39 -6.50 13.58
CA GLU A 42 15.12 -6.62 12.14
C GLU A 42 13.89 -5.79 11.73
N ILE A 43 13.96 -5.11 10.59
CA ILE A 43 12.80 -4.44 9.98
C ILE A 43 12.14 -5.41 9.00
N THR A 44 10.91 -5.82 9.31
CA THR A 44 10.17 -6.82 8.52
C THR A 44 8.97 -6.23 7.75
N SER A 45 8.76 -4.91 7.83
CA SER A 45 7.59 -4.25 7.24
C SER A 45 7.89 -2.86 6.68
N THR A 46 6.94 -2.33 5.91
CA THR A 46 6.91 -0.93 5.47
C THR A 46 5.68 -0.24 6.06
N ARG A 47 5.78 1.06 6.34
CA ARG A 47 4.68 1.86 6.92
C ARG A 47 3.60 2.25 5.92
N THR A 48 3.94 2.25 4.63
CA THR A 48 3.05 2.65 3.54
C THR A 48 3.02 1.57 2.47
N PRO A 49 1.88 1.34 1.79
CA PRO A 49 1.82 0.41 0.67
C PRO A 49 2.86 0.70 -0.42
N ALA A 50 3.20 -0.35 -1.18
CA ALA A 50 3.94 -0.22 -2.43
C ALA A 50 3.13 0.56 -3.49
N ARG A 51 3.68 0.74 -4.68
CA ARG A 51 2.97 1.37 -5.81
C ARG A 51 1.60 0.73 -6.03
N GLN A 52 0.55 1.55 -6.10
CA GLN A 52 -0.80 1.13 -6.47
C GLN A 52 -1.25 1.91 -7.70
N ILE A 53 -1.88 1.19 -8.63
CA ILE A 53 -2.48 1.77 -9.83
C ILE A 53 -3.96 1.44 -9.77
N GLN A 54 -4.80 2.47 -9.80
CA GLN A 54 -6.25 2.33 -9.78
C GLN A 54 -6.82 2.88 -11.08
N LEU A 55 -7.71 2.11 -11.70
CA LEU A 55 -8.39 2.47 -12.93
C LEU A 55 -9.88 2.52 -12.67
N ALA A 56 -10.55 3.54 -13.20
CA ALA A 56 -11.99 3.69 -13.09
C ALA A 56 -12.59 4.12 -14.42
N LEU A 57 -13.81 3.63 -14.67
CA LEU A 57 -14.60 3.95 -15.84
C LEU A 57 -15.99 4.40 -15.38
N LYS A 58 -16.48 5.51 -15.93
CA LYS A 58 -17.81 6.03 -15.65
C LYS A 58 -18.54 6.31 -16.95
N LEU A 59 -19.73 5.73 -17.09
CA LEU A 59 -20.66 5.99 -18.17
C LEU A 59 -21.79 6.89 -17.65
N VAL A 60 -22.10 7.95 -18.39
CA VAL A 60 -23.23 8.85 -18.12
C VAL A 60 -24.12 8.84 -19.35
N PHE A 61 -25.43 8.70 -19.15
CA PHE A 61 -26.45 8.66 -20.19
C PHE A 61 -27.64 9.54 -19.78
#